data_AF-A0A811T774-F1
#
_entry.id   AF-A0A811T774-F1
#
_cell.length_a   1.000
_cell.length_b   1.000
_cell.length_c   1.000
_cell.angle_alpha   90.00
_cell.angle_beta   90.00
_cell.angle_gamma   90.00
#
_symmetry.space_group_name_H-M   'P 1'
#
loop_
_entity.id
_entity.type
_entity.pdbx_description
1 polymer ?
#
loop_
_entity_poly.entity_id
_entity_poly.type
_entity_poly.pdbx_seq_one_letter_code
_entity_poly.pdbx_strand_id
1 'polypeptide(L)'
;MEVKNMETKGLAVIVTTVAMCMLTVQVAAQPTPFMIYGYVSYENGNPCDNPMVNITNLDTSTKWQAETNASYNYYHLILGNGTDINATEILRFDVTGGTSTIVTNHTISVSEVNDGGIFNFNITLGLLGDVNQDSEITPADAVMVLEMVVRGEYSEAADVSEDGRVTSLDALMILQAVANNVTL
;
A
#
# COMPACT_ATOMS: atom_id res chain seq x y z
N MET A 1 -26.50 100.03 7.62
CA MET A 1 -26.68 99.36 6.33
C MET A 1 -25.57 98.35 6.17
N GLU A 2 -25.99 97.17 5.79
CA GLU A 2 -25.32 95.88 5.71
C GLU A 2 -24.04 95.91 4.86
N VAL A 3 -22.91 95.46 5.40
CA VAL A 3 -21.72 95.11 4.62
C VAL A 3 -21.38 93.65 4.96
N LYS A 4 -21.48 92.82 3.92
CA LYS A 4 -21.43 91.35 3.93
C LYS A 4 -20.08 90.84 4.45
N ASN A 5 -20.12 89.91 5.41
CA ASN A 5 -18.98 89.08 5.76
C ASN A 5 -18.62 88.17 4.56
N MET A 6 -17.37 88.26 4.12
CA MET A 6 -16.78 87.40 3.10
C MET A 6 -16.20 86.17 3.81
N GLU A 7 -16.93 85.05 3.83
CA GLU A 7 -16.41 83.80 4.39
C GLU A 7 -15.48 83.10 3.39
N THR A 8 -14.22 82.97 3.81
CA THR A 8 -13.17 82.21 3.13
C THR A 8 -13.50 80.72 3.23
N LYS A 9 -13.71 80.05 2.10
CA LYS A 9 -13.99 78.60 2.05
C LYS A 9 -12.77 77.80 2.54
N GLY A 10 -12.81 77.34 3.79
CA GLY A 10 -11.88 76.35 4.31
C GLY A 10 -12.16 74.99 3.67
N LEU A 11 -11.21 74.48 2.89
CA LEU A 11 -11.25 73.14 2.31
C LEU A 11 -11.09 72.12 3.46
N ALA A 12 -12.18 71.48 3.88
CA ALA A 12 -12.13 70.44 4.89
C ALA A 12 -11.47 69.18 4.29
N VAL A 13 -10.24 68.88 4.71
CA VAL A 13 -9.56 67.62 4.41
C VAL A 13 -10.21 66.53 5.27
N ILE A 14 -11.11 65.76 4.67
CA ILE A 14 -11.71 64.58 5.29
C ILE A 14 -10.66 63.47 5.25
N VAL A 15 -9.96 63.25 6.37
CA VAL A 15 -9.12 62.06 6.55
C VAL A 15 -10.05 60.88 6.85
N THR A 16 -10.51 60.18 5.82
CA THR A 16 -11.18 58.89 5.99
C THR A 16 -10.14 57.86 6.40
N THR A 17 -10.11 57.48 7.68
CA THR A 17 -9.40 56.30 8.15
C THR A 17 -10.07 55.06 7.58
N VAL A 18 -9.45 54.42 6.61
CA VAL A 18 -9.86 53.09 6.14
C VAL A 18 -9.46 52.09 7.22
N ALA A 19 -10.43 51.61 7.99
CA ALA A 19 -10.25 50.50 8.91
C ALA A 19 -9.98 49.23 8.08
N MET A 20 -8.70 48.89 7.92
CA MET A 20 -8.27 47.67 7.23
C MET A 20 -8.53 46.49 8.16
N CYS A 21 -9.69 45.85 8.01
CA CYS A 21 -10.01 44.60 8.68
C CYS A 21 -8.98 43.54 8.24
N MET A 22 -8.05 43.18 9.13
CA MET A 22 -7.14 42.07 8.89
C MET A 22 -7.95 40.78 9.00
N LEU A 23 -8.32 40.21 7.86
CA LEU A 23 -8.80 38.84 7.80
C LEU A 23 -7.61 37.94 8.12
N THR A 24 -7.60 37.36 9.32
CA THR A 24 -6.65 36.31 9.66
C THR A 24 -7.02 35.07 8.84
N VAL A 25 -6.29 34.82 7.75
CA VAL A 25 -6.36 33.55 7.04
C VAL A 25 -5.71 32.53 7.96
N GLN A 26 -6.51 31.73 8.66
CA GLN A 26 -6.03 30.57 9.39
C GLN A 26 -5.56 29.56 8.34
N VAL A 27 -4.24 29.50 8.11
CA VAL A 27 -3.65 28.42 7.32
C VAL A 27 -3.85 27.14 8.12
N ALA A 28 -4.75 26.27 7.69
CA ALA A 28 -4.81 24.91 8.21
C ALA A 28 -3.43 24.28 8.01
N ALA A 29 -2.83 23.78 9.09
CA ALA A 29 -1.59 23.02 8.99
C ALA A 29 -1.84 21.83 8.06
N GLN A 30 -1.05 21.73 6.98
CA GLN A 30 -1.12 20.56 6.11
C GLN A 30 -0.65 19.34 6.91
N PRO A 31 -1.29 18.16 6.76
CA PRO A 31 -0.84 16.94 7.40
C PRO A 31 0.63 16.69 7.05
N THR A 32 1.44 16.27 8.03
CA THR A 32 2.82 15.88 7.76
C THR A 32 2.81 14.57 6.97
N PRO A 33 3.48 14.48 5.80
CA PRO A 33 3.51 13.26 5.01
C PRO A 33 4.09 12.08 5.81
N PHE A 34 3.47 10.91 5.64
CA PHE A 34 3.91 9.62 6.18
C PHE A 34 4.06 8.65 5.01
N MET A 35 5.30 8.25 4.73
CA MET A 35 5.64 7.44 3.56
C MET A 35 5.74 5.96 3.95
N ILE A 36 5.01 5.09 3.24
CA ILE A 36 5.14 3.65 3.34
C ILE A 36 5.75 3.16 2.04
N TYR A 37 6.86 2.42 2.09
CA TYR A 37 7.40 1.79 0.89
C TYR A 37 8.14 0.49 1.18
N GLY A 38 8.24 -0.35 0.14
CA GLY A 38 9.02 -1.57 0.17
C GLY A 38 9.06 -2.25 -1.19
N TYR A 39 9.60 -3.46 -1.20
CA TYR A 39 9.67 -4.34 -2.36
C TYR A 39 8.92 -5.63 -2.10
N VAL A 40 8.33 -6.20 -3.15
CA VAL A 40 7.69 -7.52 -3.12
C VAL A 40 8.56 -8.52 -3.87
N SER A 41 8.87 -9.67 -3.28
CA SER A 41 9.62 -10.73 -3.94
C SER A 41 8.95 -12.07 -3.70
N TYR A 42 9.33 -13.07 -4.47
CA TYR A 42 8.98 -14.46 -4.19
C TYR A 42 10.04 -15.12 -3.29
N GLU A 43 9.73 -16.27 -2.71
CA GLU A 43 10.65 -17.02 -1.84
C GLU A 43 11.94 -17.47 -2.56
N ASN A 44 11.89 -17.72 -3.87
CA ASN A 44 13.10 -17.96 -4.69
C ASN A 44 13.98 -16.71 -4.90
N GLY A 45 13.59 -15.56 -4.34
CA GLY A 45 14.30 -14.29 -4.46
C GLY A 45 14.01 -13.50 -5.74
N ASN A 46 13.18 -14.02 -6.65
CA ASN A 46 12.80 -13.27 -7.85
C ASN A 46 11.89 -12.09 -7.50
N PRO A 47 12.00 -10.96 -8.22
CA PRO A 47 11.10 -9.82 -8.03
C PRO A 47 9.67 -10.17 -8.46
N CYS A 48 8.68 -9.73 -7.67
CA CYS A 48 7.28 -9.76 -8.05
C CYS A 48 6.92 -8.42 -8.71
N ASP A 49 7.05 -8.32 -10.02
CA ASP A 49 6.72 -7.11 -10.76
C ASP A 49 5.21 -6.82 -10.75
N ASN A 50 4.86 -5.54 -10.71
CA ASN A 50 3.47 -5.08 -10.65
C ASN A 50 2.63 -5.69 -9.50
N PRO A 51 3.15 -5.73 -8.26
CA PRO A 51 2.39 -6.30 -7.16
C PRO A 51 1.13 -5.46 -6.93
N MET A 52 0.07 -6.08 -6.41
CA MET A 52 -1.06 -5.34 -5.86
C MET A 52 -0.95 -5.35 -4.34
N VAL A 53 -0.79 -4.16 -3.76
CA VAL A 53 -0.64 -3.98 -2.30
C VAL A 53 -1.80 -3.14 -1.79
N ASN A 54 -2.77 -3.79 -1.17
CA ASN A 54 -3.89 -3.11 -0.50
C ASN A 54 -3.57 -2.98 0.99
N ILE A 55 -3.77 -1.79 1.55
CA ILE A 55 -3.47 -1.47 2.94
C ILE A 55 -4.77 -1.06 3.62
N THR A 56 -5.10 -1.72 4.73
CA THR A 56 -6.25 -1.39 5.57
C THR A 56 -5.77 -1.01 6.96
N ASN A 57 -6.13 0.19 7.43
CA ASN A 57 -6.00 0.52 8.85
C ASN A 57 -7.13 -0.21 9.61
N LEU A 58 -6.79 -1.17 10.46
CA LEU A 58 -7.76 -2.01 11.16
C LEU A 58 -8.51 -1.24 12.26
N ASP A 59 -7.91 -0.21 12.82
CA ASP A 59 -8.52 0.62 13.88
C ASP A 59 -9.57 1.58 13.31
N THR A 60 -9.34 2.14 12.11
CA THR A 60 -10.27 3.07 11.46
C THR A 60 -11.10 2.45 10.34
N SER A 61 -10.77 1.21 9.92
CA SER A 61 -11.30 0.53 8.74
C SER A 61 -11.07 1.25 7.40
N THR A 62 -10.20 2.27 7.37
CA THR A 62 -9.85 2.99 6.15
C THR A 62 -8.95 2.13 5.26
N LYS A 63 -9.13 2.25 3.93
CA LYS A 63 -8.45 1.41 2.93
C LYS A 63 -7.77 2.25 1.87
N TRP A 64 -6.59 1.82 1.47
CA TRP A 64 -5.81 2.41 0.39
C TRP A 64 -5.19 1.30 -0.47
N GLN A 65 -4.84 1.65 -1.70
CA GLN A 65 -4.01 0.81 -2.55
C GLN A 65 -2.71 1.58 -2.78
N ALA A 66 -1.58 0.94 -2.54
CA ALA A 66 -0.29 1.53 -2.83
C ALA A 66 -0.11 1.69 -4.34
N GLU A 67 0.62 2.72 -4.75
CA GLU A 67 1.02 2.88 -6.13
C GLU A 67 2.14 1.89 -6.48
N THR A 68 2.04 1.26 -7.65
CA THR A 68 3.00 0.25 -8.14
C THR A 68 3.34 0.49 -9.61
N ASN A 69 4.25 -0.32 -10.16
CA ASN A 69 4.68 -0.21 -11.54
C ASN A 69 4.67 -1.57 -12.24
N ALA A 70 4.26 -1.58 -13.52
CA ALA A 70 4.16 -2.77 -14.34
C ALA A 70 5.48 -3.56 -14.52
N SER A 71 6.63 -2.92 -14.29
CA SER A 71 7.96 -3.48 -14.57
C SER A 71 8.91 -3.45 -13.37
N TYR A 72 8.39 -3.15 -12.18
CA TYR A 72 9.17 -3.17 -10.96
C TYR A 72 8.35 -3.79 -9.83
N ASN A 73 9.08 -4.35 -8.88
CA ASN A 73 8.51 -4.96 -7.68
C ASN A 73 8.40 -4.00 -6.49
N TYR A 74 8.45 -2.69 -6.75
CA TYR A 74 8.36 -1.64 -5.75
C TYR A 74 6.91 -1.18 -5.57
N TYR A 75 6.56 -0.84 -4.33
CA TYR A 75 5.31 -0.17 -4.01
C TYR A 75 5.54 1.00 -3.05
N HIS A 76 4.68 2.00 -3.11
CA HIS A 76 4.66 3.10 -2.14
C HIS A 76 3.28 3.71 -1.91
N LEU A 77 3.11 4.34 -0.75
CA LEU A 77 1.91 5.07 -0.38
C LEU A 77 2.29 6.25 0.51
N ILE A 78 1.72 7.42 0.22
CA ILE A 78 1.87 8.62 1.03
C ILE A 78 0.55 8.89 1.74
N LEU A 79 0.59 8.94 3.08
CA LEU A 79 -0.54 9.24 3.96
C LEU A 79 -0.25 10.50 4.78
N GLY A 80 -1.26 11.03 5.46
CA GLY A 80 -1.10 12.10 6.45
C GLY A 80 -0.92 11.56 7.86
N ASN A 81 0.21 11.88 8.50
CA ASN A 81 0.46 11.59 9.90
C ASN A 81 -0.48 12.43 10.79
N GLY A 82 -1.15 11.78 11.73
CA GLY A 82 -2.14 12.41 12.62
C GLY A 82 -3.52 12.63 11.99
N THR A 83 -3.69 12.28 10.71
CA THR A 83 -4.98 12.33 10.01
C THR A 83 -5.43 10.97 9.51
N ASP A 84 -4.56 10.24 8.80
CA ASP A 84 -4.86 8.94 8.23
C ASP A 84 -4.33 7.79 9.12
N ILE A 85 -3.24 8.06 9.82
CA ILE A 85 -2.51 7.09 10.64
C ILE A 85 -2.01 7.72 11.94
N ASN A 86 -1.91 6.91 12.98
CA ASN A 86 -1.29 7.24 14.26
C ASN A 86 -0.41 6.09 14.77
N ALA A 87 0.50 6.39 15.70
CA ALA A 87 1.21 5.36 16.43
C ALA A 87 0.22 4.44 17.15
N THR A 88 0.60 3.17 17.33
CA THR A 88 -0.17 2.05 17.92
C THR A 88 -1.29 1.48 17.06
N GLU A 89 -1.67 2.14 15.96
CA GLU A 89 -2.63 1.58 15.01
C GLU A 89 -2.03 0.42 14.20
N ILE A 90 -2.88 -0.48 13.73
CA ILE A 90 -2.49 -1.68 13.00
C ILE A 90 -2.88 -1.54 11.53
N LEU A 91 -1.88 -1.60 10.67
CA LEU A 91 -2.06 -1.70 9.23
C LEU A 91 -2.03 -3.17 8.81
N ARG A 92 -3.06 -3.61 8.11
CA ARG A 92 -3.10 -4.89 7.39
C ARG A 92 -2.71 -4.66 5.94
N PHE A 93 -1.73 -5.41 5.46
CA PHE A 93 -1.29 -5.46 4.08
C PHE A 93 -1.83 -6.74 3.47
N ASP A 94 -2.71 -6.60 2.49
CA ASP A 94 -3.19 -7.67 1.63
C ASP A 94 -2.45 -7.55 0.29
N VAL A 95 -1.50 -8.45 0.06
CA VAL A 95 -0.60 -8.40 -1.11
C VAL A 95 -0.84 -9.59 -2.02
N THR A 96 -0.90 -9.35 -3.32
CA THR A 96 -0.95 -10.39 -4.35
C THR A 96 0.00 -10.09 -5.49
N GLY A 97 0.69 -11.13 -5.96
CA GLY A 97 1.48 -11.15 -7.20
C GLY A 97 0.69 -11.64 -8.41
N GLY A 98 -0.64 -11.76 -8.28
CA GLY A 98 -1.51 -12.49 -9.20
C GLY A 98 -2.08 -13.71 -8.49
N THR A 99 -1.35 -14.83 -8.57
CA THR A 99 -1.76 -16.12 -8.03
C THR A 99 -1.37 -16.27 -6.56
N SER A 100 -0.11 -15.97 -6.21
CA SER A 100 0.36 -15.96 -4.82
C SER A 100 -0.16 -14.74 -4.05
N THR A 101 -0.68 -14.99 -2.85
CA THR A 101 -1.16 -13.93 -1.94
C THR A 101 -0.57 -14.08 -0.54
N ILE A 102 -0.45 -12.96 0.19
CA ILE A 102 -0.10 -12.95 1.61
C ILE A 102 -0.86 -11.83 2.33
N VAL A 103 -1.18 -12.09 3.60
CA VAL A 103 -1.72 -11.10 4.52
C VAL A 103 -0.74 -10.93 5.67
N THR A 104 -0.28 -9.71 5.89
CA THR A 104 0.58 -9.38 7.04
C THR A 104 0.10 -8.12 7.74
N ASN A 105 0.33 -8.05 9.06
CA ASN A 105 -0.05 -6.90 9.87
C ASN A 105 1.20 -6.21 10.42
N HIS A 106 1.15 -4.88 10.49
CA HIS A 106 2.19 -4.06 11.10
C HIS A 106 1.58 -3.08 12.08
N THR A 107 2.10 -3.05 13.31
CA THR A 107 1.70 -2.04 14.30
C THR A 107 2.61 -0.83 14.16
N ILE A 108 2.04 0.34 13.91
CA ILE A 108 2.81 1.57 13.70
C ILE A 108 3.49 1.96 15.02
N SER A 109 4.81 2.12 14.98
CA SER A 109 5.61 2.57 16.11
C SER A 109 5.68 4.09 16.19
N VAL A 110 5.97 4.60 17.39
CA VAL A 110 6.23 6.04 17.59
C VAL A 110 7.46 6.50 16.81
N SER A 111 8.48 5.65 16.66
CA SER A 111 9.66 5.95 15.84
C SER A 111 9.32 6.15 14.38
N GLU A 112 8.52 5.27 13.78
CA GLU A 112 8.10 5.42 12.36
C GLU A 112 7.32 6.72 12.14
N VAL A 113 6.45 7.08 13.09
CA VAL A 113 5.73 8.37 13.07
C VAL A 113 6.69 9.56 13.13
N ASN A 114 7.74 9.48 13.96
CA ASN A 114 8.74 10.54 14.09
C ASN A 114 9.68 10.60 12.87
N ASP A 115 9.99 9.46 12.27
CA ASP A 115 10.87 9.32 11.10
C ASP A 115 10.13 9.64 9.79
N GLY A 116 8.79 9.76 9.85
CA GLY A 116 7.94 10.14 8.73
C GLY A 116 7.55 8.99 7.82
N GLY A 117 7.60 7.75 8.30
CA GLY A 117 7.20 6.61 7.49
C GLY A 117 7.57 5.22 8.01
N ILE A 118 7.08 4.22 7.28
CA ILE A 118 7.51 2.82 7.36
C ILE A 118 8.38 2.57 6.12
N PHE A 119 9.69 2.43 6.33
CA PHE A 119 10.66 2.33 5.25
C PHE A 119 11.15 0.90 5.07
N ASN A 120 11.34 0.48 3.81
CA ASN A 120 11.83 -0.85 3.45
C ASN A 120 10.96 -1.99 4.05
N PHE A 121 9.64 -1.82 4.04
CA PHE A 121 8.70 -2.86 4.46
C PHE A 121 8.57 -3.90 3.33
N ASN A 122 9.59 -4.75 3.22
CA ASN A 122 9.65 -5.76 2.17
C ASN A 122 8.72 -6.94 2.50
N ILE A 123 8.09 -7.49 1.46
CA ILE A 123 7.11 -8.56 1.56
C ILE A 123 7.55 -9.70 0.67
N THR A 124 7.51 -10.92 1.18
CA THR A 124 7.86 -12.13 0.44
C THR A 124 6.61 -13.00 0.23
N LEU A 125 6.30 -13.32 -1.02
CA LEU A 125 5.22 -14.19 -1.44
C LEU A 125 5.72 -15.63 -1.61
N GLY A 126 4.89 -16.61 -1.26
CA GLY A 126 5.17 -18.00 -1.57
C GLY A 126 5.18 -18.28 -3.07
N LEU A 127 5.77 -19.40 -3.45
CA LEU A 127 5.78 -19.88 -4.84
C LEU A 127 4.62 -20.84 -5.09
N LEU A 128 3.80 -20.53 -6.09
CA LEU A 128 2.81 -21.49 -6.57
C LEU A 128 3.54 -22.71 -7.16
N GLY A 129 3.18 -23.91 -6.71
CA GLY A 129 3.81 -25.16 -7.10
C GLY A 129 5.00 -25.60 -6.25
N ASP A 130 5.49 -24.78 -5.30
CA ASP A 130 6.47 -25.19 -4.29
C ASP A 130 5.73 -25.76 -3.06
N VAL A 131 5.69 -27.07 -2.96
CA VAL A 131 4.85 -27.79 -1.98
C VAL A 131 5.67 -28.21 -0.76
N ASN A 132 6.99 -28.41 -0.89
CA ASN A 132 7.88 -28.70 0.26
C ASN A 132 8.43 -27.43 0.90
N GLN A 133 8.20 -26.25 0.32
CA GLN A 133 8.69 -24.95 0.80
C GLN A 133 10.22 -24.90 0.81
N ASP A 134 10.86 -25.50 -0.20
CA ASP A 134 12.32 -25.42 -0.38
C ASP A 134 12.77 -24.26 -1.28
N SER A 135 11.80 -23.42 -1.70
CA SER A 135 11.98 -22.27 -2.59
C SER A 135 12.35 -22.64 -4.04
N GLU A 136 12.22 -23.90 -4.42
CA GLU A 136 12.38 -24.39 -5.79
C GLU A 136 11.12 -25.10 -6.28
N ILE A 137 10.78 -24.95 -7.56
CA ILE A 137 9.72 -25.75 -8.18
C ILE A 137 10.39 -26.92 -8.89
N THR A 138 10.14 -28.13 -8.40
CA THR A 138 10.82 -29.34 -8.86
C THR A 138 9.86 -30.51 -9.07
N PRO A 139 10.32 -31.64 -9.66
CA PRO A 139 9.50 -32.85 -9.69
C PRO A 139 9.18 -33.43 -8.30
N ALA A 140 9.91 -33.05 -7.24
CA ALA A 140 9.59 -33.48 -5.88
C ALA A 140 8.24 -32.89 -5.42
N ASP A 141 7.94 -31.67 -5.84
CA ASP A 141 6.66 -31.01 -5.56
C ASP A 141 5.49 -31.74 -6.18
N ALA A 142 5.62 -32.12 -7.45
CA ALA A 142 4.62 -32.93 -8.14
C ALA A 142 4.39 -34.28 -7.45
N VAL A 143 5.43 -34.91 -6.89
CA VAL A 143 5.28 -36.15 -6.12
C VAL A 143 4.49 -35.91 -4.84
N MET A 144 4.77 -34.85 -4.08
CA MET A 144 3.97 -34.53 -2.89
C MET A 144 2.53 -34.17 -3.24
N VAL A 145 2.27 -33.48 -4.36
CA VAL A 145 0.90 -33.26 -4.84
C VAL A 145 0.20 -34.60 -5.04
N LEU A 146 0.82 -35.58 -5.71
CA LEU A 146 0.23 -36.91 -5.88
C LEU A 146 -0.03 -37.62 -4.54
N GLU A 147 0.87 -37.47 -3.56
CA GLU A 147 0.66 -38.01 -2.21
C GLU A 147 -0.50 -37.33 -1.48
N MET A 148 -0.62 -36.01 -1.59
CA MET A 148 -1.73 -35.23 -1.06
C MET A 148 -3.07 -35.65 -1.68
N VAL A 149 -3.10 -35.87 -3.00
CA VAL A 149 -4.29 -36.38 -3.71
C VAL A 149 -4.74 -37.71 -3.11
N VAL A 150 -3.81 -38.63 -2.82
CA VAL A 150 -4.12 -39.92 -2.19
C VAL A 150 -4.67 -39.74 -0.77
N ARG A 151 -4.18 -38.74 -0.04
CA ARG A 151 -4.61 -38.43 1.34
C ARG A 151 -5.89 -37.58 1.39
N GLY A 152 -6.31 -36.98 0.27
CA GLY A 152 -7.43 -36.04 0.21
C GLY A 152 -7.13 -34.71 0.87
N GLU A 153 -5.86 -34.29 0.87
CA GLU A 153 -5.40 -33.03 1.46
C GLU A 153 -5.45 -31.88 0.44
N TYR A 154 -5.55 -30.65 0.95
CA TYR A 154 -5.56 -29.43 0.16
C TYR A 154 -4.42 -28.51 0.59
N SER A 155 -3.77 -27.86 -0.37
CA SER A 155 -2.81 -26.77 -0.17
C SER A 155 -2.96 -25.79 -1.31
N GLU A 156 -2.96 -24.49 -1.01
CA GLU A 156 -3.01 -23.44 -2.03
C GLU A 156 -1.81 -23.51 -2.97
N ALA A 157 -0.61 -23.81 -2.46
CA ALA A 157 0.59 -23.99 -3.28
C ALA A 157 0.50 -25.22 -4.20
N ALA A 158 -0.34 -26.21 -3.87
CA ALA A 158 -0.54 -27.42 -4.67
C ALA A 158 -1.68 -27.30 -5.69
N ASP A 159 -2.62 -26.37 -5.51
CA ASP A 159 -3.76 -26.10 -6.41
C ASP A 159 -3.33 -25.11 -7.50
N VAL A 160 -2.37 -25.53 -8.33
CA VAL A 160 -1.76 -24.66 -9.35
C VAL A 160 -2.67 -24.40 -10.55
N SER A 161 -3.78 -25.14 -10.65
CA SER A 161 -4.84 -24.88 -11.64
C SER A 161 -5.90 -23.88 -11.18
N GLU A 162 -5.88 -23.51 -9.89
CA GLU A 162 -6.84 -22.62 -9.24
C GLU A 162 -8.32 -23.08 -9.38
N ASP A 163 -8.56 -24.39 -9.49
CA ASP A 163 -9.91 -24.94 -9.62
C ASP A 163 -10.57 -25.26 -8.26
N GLY A 164 -9.84 -24.99 -7.18
CA GLY A 164 -10.25 -25.24 -5.80
C GLY A 164 -10.05 -26.70 -5.38
N ARG A 165 -9.28 -27.49 -6.14
CA ARG A 165 -9.00 -28.90 -5.86
C ARG A 165 -7.55 -29.24 -6.18
N VAL A 166 -6.95 -30.03 -5.30
CA VAL A 166 -5.64 -30.64 -5.58
C VAL A 166 -5.89 -31.99 -6.26
N THR A 167 -5.42 -32.14 -7.50
CA THR A 167 -5.59 -33.33 -8.33
C THR A 167 -4.29 -33.71 -9.04
N SER A 168 -4.31 -34.83 -9.79
CA SER A 168 -3.19 -35.19 -10.66
C SER A 168 -2.96 -34.19 -11.81
N LEU A 169 -3.93 -33.33 -12.12
CA LEU A 169 -3.75 -32.25 -13.09
C LEU A 169 -2.73 -31.23 -12.58
N ASP A 170 -2.82 -30.86 -11.31
CA ASP A 170 -1.92 -29.91 -10.67
C ASP A 170 -0.48 -30.46 -10.63
N ALA A 171 -0.32 -31.73 -10.28
CA ALA A 171 0.96 -32.42 -10.35
C ALA A 171 1.55 -32.41 -11.78
N LEU A 172 0.71 -32.59 -12.80
CA LEU A 172 1.14 -32.51 -14.20
C LEU A 172 1.54 -31.08 -14.58
N MET A 173 0.80 -30.06 -14.14
CA MET A 173 1.12 -28.66 -14.38
C MET A 173 2.48 -28.29 -13.78
N ILE A 174 2.78 -28.72 -12.54
CA ILE A 174 4.11 -28.56 -11.92
C ILE A 174 5.20 -29.19 -12.81
N LEU A 175 5.03 -30.46 -13.24
CA LEU A 175 6.02 -31.12 -14.11
C LEU A 175 6.20 -30.39 -15.46
N GLN A 176 5.12 -29.86 -16.03
CA GLN A 176 5.19 -29.06 -17.26
C GLN A 176 5.89 -27.72 -17.03
N ALA A 177 5.70 -27.10 -15.86
CA ALA A 177 6.35 -25.85 -15.49
C ALA A 177 7.86 -26.01 -15.31
N VAL A 178 8.29 -27.09 -14.63
CA VAL A 178 9.71 -27.48 -14.52
C VAL A 178 10.33 -27.67 -15.91
N ALA A 179 9.56 -28.20 -16.87
CA ALA A 179 10.01 -28.38 -18.25
C ALA A 179 9.95 -27.09 -19.10
N ASN A 180 9.52 -25.95 -18.52
CA ASN A 180 9.28 -24.67 -19.21
C ASN A 180 8.22 -24.75 -20.32
N ASN A 181 7.28 -25.69 -20.22
CA ASN A 181 6.17 -25.83 -21.17
C ASN A 181 4.96 -24.97 -20.79
N VAL A 182 4.82 -24.63 -19.51
CA VAL A 182 3.77 -23.75 -18.96
C VAL A 182 4.36 -22.84 -17.89
N THR A 183 3.66 -21.74 -17.61
CA THR A 183 3.90 -20.89 -16.42
C THR A 183 2.79 -21.18 -15.42
N LEU A 184 3.16 -21.30 -14.15
CA LEU A 184 2.20 -21.34 -13.04
C LEU A 184 1.80 -19.91 -12.64
#